data_AF-A0A7Y1UAH4-F1
#
_entry.id   AF-A0A7Y1UAH4-F1
#
_cell.length_a   1.000
_cell.length_b   1.000
_cell.length_c   1.000
_cell.angle_alpha   90.00
_cell.angle_beta   90.00
_cell.angle_gamma   90.00
#
_symmetry.space_group_name_H-M   'P 1'
#
loop_
_entity.id
_entity.type
_entity.pdbx_description
1 polymer ?
#
loop_
_entity_poly.entity_id
_entity_poly.type
_entity_poly.pdbx_seq_one_letter_code
_entity_poly.pdbx_strand_id
1 'polypeptide(L)'
;SSGDERQAFKMKWLTDFNKYIKKLRKDREKLIVSGDYNICHKAIDIHNPVSNKKSSGFLPEERAWMDKFTKGGFIDSFRYFNEDPHHYTWWSYRANARAKNLGWRIDYHMATENMKDDLKRSVILPEAKHSDHCPVLVEVNF
;
A
#
# COMPACT_ATOMS: atom_id res chain seq x y z
N SER A 1 -21.78 1.40 -16.46
CA SER A 1 -21.00 1.33 -15.21
C SER A 1 -19.54 1.31 -15.60
N SER A 2 -18.73 2.30 -15.21
CA SER A 2 -17.30 2.40 -15.57
C SER A 2 -16.39 1.49 -14.73
N GLY A 3 -16.95 0.68 -13.83
CA GLY A 3 -16.19 -0.14 -12.89
C GLY A 3 -15.21 -1.11 -13.57
N ASP A 4 -15.68 -1.85 -14.57
CA ASP A 4 -14.86 -2.85 -15.27
C ASP A 4 -13.76 -2.20 -16.11
N GLU A 5 -14.08 -1.10 -16.81
CA GLU A 5 -13.09 -0.34 -17.58
C GLU A 5 -12.01 0.27 -16.68
N ARG A 6 -12.41 0.83 -15.52
CA ARG A 6 -11.47 1.38 -14.53
C ARG A 6 -10.61 0.29 -13.90
N GLN A 7 -11.17 -0.89 -13.62
CA GLN A 7 -10.42 -2.02 -13.10
C GLN A 7 -9.41 -2.54 -14.14
N ALA A 8 -9.83 -2.69 -15.40
CA ALA A 8 -8.93 -3.08 -16.49
C ALA A 8 -7.79 -2.07 -16.68
N PHE A 9 -8.11 -0.77 -16.64
CA PHE A 9 -7.11 0.30 -16.67
C PHE A 9 -6.12 0.19 -15.50
N LYS A 10 -6.62 -0.01 -14.27
CA LYS A 10 -5.79 -0.19 -13.08
C LYS A 10 -4.81 -1.36 -13.26
N MET A 11 -5.29 -2.53 -13.68
CA MET A 11 -4.43 -3.71 -13.89
C MET A 11 -3.38 -3.50 -14.99
N LYS A 12 -3.74 -2.77 -16.06
CA LYS A 12 -2.77 -2.37 -17.09
C LYS A 12 -1.72 -1.41 -16.51
N TRP A 13 -2.15 -0.40 -15.76
CA TRP A 13 -1.25 0.56 -15.10
C TRP A 13 -0.27 -0.15 -14.17
N LEU A 14 -0.76 -1.07 -13.33
CA LEU A 14 0.07 -1.88 -12.42
C LEU A 14 1.13 -2.71 -13.18
N THR A 15 0.78 -3.24 -14.35
CA THR A 15 1.71 -3.96 -15.22
C THR A 15 2.78 -3.04 -15.81
N ASP A 16 2.38 -1.87 -16.29
CA ASP A 16 3.30 -0.90 -16.89
C ASP A 16 4.20 -0.24 -15.83
N PHE A 17 3.67 0.04 -14.64
CA PHE A 17 4.42 0.53 -13.50
C PHE A 17 5.52 -0.45 -13.05
N ASN A 18 5.21 -1.75 -13.01
CA ASN A 18 6.22 -2.79 -12.76
C ASN A 18 7.38 -2.76 -13.76
N LYS A 19 7.09 -2.55 -15.05
CA LYS A 19 8.13 -2.44 -16.07
C LYS A 19 8.97 -1.18 -15.87
N TYR A 20 8.30 -0.06 -15.60
CA TYR A 20 8.94 1.22 -15.33
C TYR A 20 9.90 1.14 -14.14
N ILE A 21 9.44 0.64 -12.99
CA ILE A 21 10.25 0.52 -11.77
C ILE A 21 11.44 -0.43 -11.98
N LYS A 22 11.26 -1.55 -12.68
CA LYS A 22 12.37 -2.45 -13.01
C LYS A 22 13.44 -1.78 -13.87
N LYS A 23 13.04 -0.90 -14.80
CA LYS A 23 13.98 -0.10 -15.59
C LYS A 23 14.67 0.94 -14.72
N LEU A 24 13.89 1.70 -13.94
CA LEU A 24 14.40 2.76 -13.07
C LEU A 24 15.45 2.26 -12.06
N ARG A 25 15.25 1.06 -11.52
CA ARG A 25 16.20 0.42 -10.58
C ARG A 25 17.58 0.12 -11.14
N LYS A 26 17.75 0.13 -12.47
CA LYS A 26 19.08 -0.02 -13.09
C LYS A 26 19.93 1.24 -12.92
N ASP A 27 19.27 2.40 -12.84
CA ASP A 27 19.93 3.71 -12.75
C ASP A 27 19.83 4.32 -11.34
N ARG A 28 18.92 3.79 -10.50
CA ARG A 28 18.64 4.25 -9.14
C ARG A 28 18.61 3.07 -8.19
N GLU A 29 19.73 2.81 -7.52
CA GLU A 29 19.89 1.61 -6.69
C GLU A 29 19.09 1.67 -5.38
N LYS A 30 19.06 2.82 -4.70
CA LYS A 30 18.29 3.05 -3.48
C LYS A 30 17.02 3.84 -3.82
N LEU A 31 15.86 3.19 -3.72
CA LEU A 31 14.56 3.80 -4.05
C LEU A 31 13.55 3.56 -2.93
N ILE A 32 12.79 4.61 -2.61
CA ILE A 32 11.54 4.52 -1.86
C ILE A 32 10.42 4.94 -2.81
N VAL A 33 9.50 4.03 -3.08
CA VAL A 33 8.30 4.29 -3.86
C VAL A 33 7.15 4.61 -2.91
N SER A 34 6.74 5.88 -2.90
CA SER A 34 5.73 6.43 -2.00
C SER A 34 4.43 6.68 -2.74
N GLY A 35 3.30 6.26 -2.17
CA GLY A 35 2.00 6.71 -2.67
C GLY A 35 0.82 5.85 -2.21
N ASP A 36 -0.36 6.27 -2.66
CA ASP A 36 -1.60 5.52 -2.58
C ASP A 36 -1.65 4.49 -3.73
N TYR A 37 -1.51 3.22 -3.38
CA TYR A 37 -1.52 2.12 -4.34
C TYR A 37 -2.95 1.66 -4.65
N ASN A 38 -3.94 2.11 -3.89
CA ASN A 38 -5.33 1.65 -3.96
C ASN A 38 -5.46 0.11 -3.81
N ILE A 39 -4.56 -0.55 -3.08
CA ILE A 39 -4.57 -2.00 -2.86
C ILE A 39 -4.19 -2.32 -1.42
N CYS A 40 -5.01 -3.10 -0.72
CA CYS A 40 -4.63 -3.76 0.53
C CYS A 40 -3.89 -5.05 0.20
N HIS A 41 -2.67 -5.24 0.70
CA HIS A 41 -1.86 -6.41 0.39
C HIS A 41 -2.43 -7.69 1.03
N LYS A 42 -2.63 -7.68 2.35
CA LYS A 42 -3.03 -8.86 3.14
C LYS A 42 -4.33 -8.63 3.90
N ALA A 43 -4.93 -9.68 4.42
CA ALA A 43 -6.18 -9.59 5.19
C ALA A 43 -6.06 -8.70 6.45
N ILE A 44 -4.86 -8.61 7.03
CA ILE A 44 -4.56 -7.72 8.16
C ILE A 44 -4.61 -6.22 7.80
N ASP A 45 -4.55 -5.91 6.50
CA ASP A 45 -4.50 -4.53 5.97
C ASP A 45 -5.88 -3.94 5.66
N ILE A 46 -6.96 -4.68 5.91
CA ILE A 46 -8.32 -4.25 5.56
C ILE A 46 -9.33 -4.66 6.63
N HIS A 47 -10.27 -3.78 6.93
CA HIS A 47 -11.44 -4.13 7.73
C HIS A 47 -12.36 -5.10 6.98
N ASN A 48 -12.80 -6.17 7.66
CA ASN A 48 -13.70 -7.19 7.13
C ASN A 48 -13.24 -7.77 5.76
N PRO A 49 -12.09 -8.47 5.72
CA PRO A 49 -11.51 -9.00 4.49
C PRO A 49 -12.43 -10.00 3.77
N VAL A 50 -13.28 -10.72 4.51
CA VAL A 50 -14.17 -11.74 3.94
C VAL A 50 -15.24 -11.09 3.06
N SER A 51 -15.88 -10.02 3.54
CA SER A 51 -16.88 -9.30 2.75
C SER A 51 -16.25 -8.48 1.62
N ASN A 52 -15.04 -7.95 1.81
CA ASN A 52 -14.36 -7.10 0.83
C ASN A 52 -13.54 -7.85 -0.22
N LYS A 53 -13.46 -9.19 -0.20
CA LYS A 53 -12.64 -9.98 -1.14
C LYS A 53 -13.00 -9.82 -2.63
N LYS A 54 -14.17 -9.23 -2.93
CA LYS A 54 -14.66 -8.94 -4.29
C LYS A 54 -14.67 -7.44 -4.62
N SER A 55 -14.16 -6.60 -3.72
CA SER A 55 -14.10 -5.16 -3.89
C SER A 55 -12.76 -4.77 -4.52
N SER A 56 -12.76 -3.86 -5.49
CA SER A 56 -11.53 -3.26 -6.02
C SER A 56 -10.71 -2.65 -4.88
N GLY A 57 -9.43 -2.93 -4.88
CA GLY A 57 -8.48 -2.69 -3.79
C GLY A 57 -8.25 -3.90 -2.88
N PHE A 58 -9.01 -4.99 -3.01
CA PHE A 58 -8.72 -6.25 -2.33
C PHE A 58 -9.04 -7.48 -3.20
N LEU A 59 -9.02 -7.33 -4.53
CA LEU A 59 -9.21 -8.45 -5.45
C LEU A 59 -8.00 -9.39 -5.45
N PRO A 60 -8.19 -10.70 -5.72
CA PRO A 60 -7.10 -11.67 -5.78
C PRO A 60 -5.93 -11.26 -6.68
N GLU A 61 -6.21 -10.70 -7.87
CA GLU A 61 -5.21 -10.27 -8.85
C GLU A 61 -4.43 -9.03 -8.40
N GLU A 62 -5.04 -8.13 -7.62
CA GLU A 62 -4.39 -6.96 -7.05
C GLU A 62 -3.44 -7.37 -5.92
N ARG A 63 -3.87 -8.30 -5.06
CA ARG A 63 -3.00 -8.90 -4.03
C ARG A 63 -1.85 -9.67 -4.64
N ALA A 64 -2.10 -10.45 -5.69
CA ALA A 64 -1.05 -11.17 -6.41
C ALA A 64 -0.03 -10.20 -7.04
N TRP A 65 -0.48 -9.02 -7.47
CA TRP A 65 0.42 -7.96 -7.92
C TRP A 65 1.30 -7.44 -6.76
N MET A 66 0.73 -7.19 -5.58
CA MET A 66 1.50 -6.79 -4.38
C MET A 66 2.50 -7.87 -3.95
N ASP A 67 2.12 -9.14 -3.99
CA ASP A 67 3.02 -10.28 -3.75
C ASP A 67 4.21 -10.28 -4.72
N LYS A 68 3.94 -10.06 -6.01
CA LYS A 68 4.99 -9.97 -7.03
C LYS A 68 5.86 -8.74 -6.86
N PHE A 69 5.29 -7.61 -6.46
CA PHE A 69 6.00 -6.35 -6.24
C PHE A 69 7.00 -6.50 -5.10
N THR A 70 6.54 -6.99 -3.95
CA THR A 70 7.36 -7.22 -2.75
C THR A 70 8.42 -8.30 -2.96
N LYS A 71 8.05 -9.47 -3.51
CA LYS A 71 9.02 -10.52 -3.92
C LYS A 71 10.00 -10.05 -5.00
N GLY A 72 9.69 -8.93 -5.67
CA GLY A 72 10.54 -8.30 -6.67
C GLY A 72 11.70 -7.50 -6.09
N GLY A 73 11.95 -7.55 -4.77
CA GLY A 73 13.03 -6.83 -4.10
C GLY A 73 12.60 -5.51 -3.47
N PHE A 74 11.34 -5.44 -3.02
CA PHE A 74 10.79 -4.29 -2.30
C PHE A 74 10.29 -4.69 -0.92
N ILE A 75 10.65 -3.88 0.06
CA ILE A 75 10.25 -3.97 1.46
C ILE A 75 9.08 -3.00 1.69
N ASP A 76 7.94 -3.52 2.15
CA ASP A 76 6.90 -2.69 2.76
C ASP A 76 7.43 -2.16 4.09
N SER A 77 7.85 -0.90 4.12
CA SER A 77 8.53 -0.33 5.30
C SER A 77 7.65 -0.35 6.55
N PHE A 78 6.33 -0.23 6.43
CA PHE A 78 5.44 -0.31 7.59
C PHE A 78 5.40 -1.72 8.15
N ARG A 79 5.18 -2.71 7.27
CA ARG A 79 5.15 -4.14 7.68
C ARG A 79 6.50 -4.72 8.05
N TYR A 80 7.58 -4.05 7.71
CA TYR A 80 8.91 -4.38 8.22
C TYR A 80 9.05 -4.12 9.72
N PHE A 81 8.37 -3.09 10.25
CA PHE A 81 8.45 -2.72 11.67
C PHE A 81 7.20 -3.09 12.49
N ASN A 82 6.06 -3.34 11.84
CA ASN A 82 4.79 -3.57 12.52
C ASN A 82 4.00 -4.73 11.88
N GLU A 83 3.79 -5.78 12.67
CA GLU A 83 2.99 -6.95 12.29
C GLU A 83 1.57 -6.91 12.89
N ASP A 84 1.22 -5.85 13.61
CA ASP A 84 -0.05 -5.73 14.33
C ASP A 84 -1.23 -5.42 13.39
N PRO A 85 -2.45 -5.87 13.75
CA PRO A 85 -3.66 -5.55 13.00
C PRO A 85 -4.16 -4.13 13.25
N HIS A 86 -5.16 -3.71 12.47
CA HIS A 86 -5.93 -2.47 12.66
C HIS A 86 -5.20 -1.14 12.39
N HIS A 87 -4.05 -1.20 11.72
CA HIS A 87 -3.35 -0.04 11.20
C HIS A 87 -3.75 0.23 9.74
N TYR A 88 -4.53 1.28 9.53
CA TYR A 88 -5.10 1.65 8.23
C TYR A 88 -4.71 3.08 7.85
N THR A 89 -4.77 3.40 6.56
CA THR A 89 -4.37 4.71 6.04
C THR A 89 -5.52 5.44 5.37
N TRP A 90 -6.61 4.75 5.04
CA TRP A 90 -7.80 5.30 4.41
C TRP A 90 -9.09 4.84 5.10
N TRP A 91 -10.06 5.74 5.18
CA TRP A 91 -11.41 5.45 5.66
C TRP A 91 -12.47 6.18 4.84
N SER A 92 -13.53 5.48 4.47
CA SER A 92 -14.70 6.12 3.83
C SER A 92 -15.31 7.20 4.73
N TYR A 93 -15.77 8.30 4.14
CA TYR A 93 -16.59 9.30 4.85
C TYR A 93 -17.95 8.74 5.32
N ARG A 94 -18.36 7.55 4.84
CA ARG A 94 -19.64 6.94 5.18
C ARG A 94 -19.58 6.18 6.50
N ALA A 95 -20.75 5.98 7.12
CA ALA A 95 -20.95 5.10 8.28
C ALA A 95 -20.06 5.39 9.50
N ASN A 96 -19.47 6.59 9.58
CA ASN A 96 -18.49 6.97 10.60
C ASN A 96 -17.29 6.00 10.63
N ALA A 97 -16.81 5.56 9.46
CA ALA A 97 -15.81 4.52 9.33
C ALA A 97 -14.51 4.82 10.09
N ARG A 98 -14.03 6.08 10.04
CA ARG A 98 -12.80 6.49 10.74
C ARG A 98 -12.91 6.34 12.25
N ALA A 99 -14.01 6.80 12.85
CA ALA A 99 -14.20 6.69 14.30
C ALA A 99 -14.36 5.23 14.78
N LYS A 100 -14.84 4.34 13.91
CA LYS A 100 -15.00 2.90 14.18
C LYS A 100 -13.80 2.06 13.72
N ASN A 101 -12.76 2.71 13.19
CA ASN A 101 -11.61 2.10 12.55
C ASN A 101 -11.95 1.05 11.47
N LEU A 102 -12.95 1.32 10.63
CA LEU A 102 -13.34 0.46 9.49
C LEU A 102 -12.50 0.82 8.25
N GLY A 103 -11.18 0.71 8.38
CA GLY A 103 -10.22 1.27 7.42
C GLY A 103 -9.53 0.25 6.53
N TRP A 104 -8.79 0.78 5.56
CA TRP A 104 -7.99 0.07 4.58
C TRP A 104 -6.57 0.65 4.60
N ARG A 105 -5.52 -0.17 4.50
CA ARG A 105 -4.14 0.28 4.32
C ARG A 105 -3.79 0.20 2.85
N ILE A 106 -3.83 1.35 2.19
CA ILE A 106 -3.59 1.48 0.74
C ILE A 106 -2.44 2.43 0.41
N ASP A 107 -1.90 3.12 1.41
CA ASP A 107 -0.76 4.02 1.27
C ASP A 107 0.52 3.33 1.74
N TYR A 108 1.57 3.39 0.93
CA TYR A 108 2.82 2.65 1.17
C TYR A 108 4.05 3.50 0.93
N HIS A 109 5.10 3.18 1.68
CA HIS A 109 6.49 3.45 1.31
C HIS A 109 7.19 2.11 1.08
N MET A 110 7.38 1.75 -0.19
CA MET A 110 8.08 0.54 -0.61
C MET A 110 9.55 0.85 -0.86
N ALA A 111 10.43 0.39 0.02
CA ALA A 111 11.87 0.61 -0.10
C ALA A 111 12.54 -0.56 -0.86
N THR A 112 13.60 -0.31 -1.62
CA THR A 112 14.40 -1.40 -2.19
C THR A 112 15.12 -2.19 -1.09
N GLU A 113 15.32 -3.50 -1.30
CA GLU A 113 15.93 -4.37 -0.28
C GLU A 113 17.31 -3.92 0.22
N ASN A 114 18.12 -3.29 -0.63
CA ASN A 114 19.42 -2.74 -0.24
C ASN A 114 19.33 -1.52 0.71
N MET A 115 18.13 -1.00 0.98
CA MET A 115 17.89 0.04 1.99
C MET A 115 17.45 -0.55 3.33
N LYS A 116 17.43 -1.88 3.50
CA LYS A 116 16.94 -2.53 4.73
C LYS A 116 17.59 -1.97 6.00
N ASP A 117 18.91 -1.81 5.98
CA ASP A 117 19.68 -1.31 7.12
C ASP A 117 19.61 0.22 7.26
N ASP A 118 19.12 0.92 6.24
CA ASP A 118 18.86 2.36 6.28
C ASP A 118 17.50 2.67 6.89
N LEU A 119 16.54 1.72 6.91
CA LEU A 119 15.22 1.92 7.51
C LEU A 119 15.33 2.03 9.03
N LYS A 120 14.86 3.14 9.62
CA LYS A 120 14.88 3.38 11.08
C LYS A 120 13.54 3.16 11.75
N ARG A 121 12.47 3.68 11.14
CA ARG A 121 11.09 3.48 11.61
C ARG A 121 10.09 3.75 10.51
N SER A 122 8.90 3.18 10.66
CA SER A 122 7.74 3.51 9.84
C SER A 122 6.49 3.58 10.72
N VAL A 123 5.67 4.62 10.53
CA VAL A 123 4.53 4.92 11.41
C VAL A 123 3.35 5.43 10.58
N ILE A 124 2.14 5.00 10.93
CA ILE A 124 0.90 5.58 10.40
C ILE A 124 0.38 6.61 11.42
N LEU A 125 -0.02 7.79 10.95
CA LEU A 125 -0.42 8.92 11.80
C LEU A 125 -1.93 9.19 11.71
N PRO A 126 -2.80 8.31 12.27
CA PRO A 126 -4.25 8.38 12.06
C PRO A 126 -4.91 9.60 12.73
N GLU A 127 -4.23 10.28 13.65
CA GLU A 127 -4.75 11.49 14.29
C GLU A 127 -4.70 12.72 13.39
N ALA A 128 -3.86 12.71 12.33
CA ALA A 128 -3.84 13.77 11.33
C ALA A 128 -5.06 13.65 10.40
N LYS A 129 -6.08 14.50 10.60
CA LYS A 129 -7.39 14.45 9.93
C LYS A 129 -7.51 15.53 8.85
N HIS A 130 -6.66 15.45 7.83
CA HIS A 130 -6.65 16.40 6.71
C HIS A 130 -7.34 15.88 5.44
N SER A 131 -7.58 14.57 5.35
CA SER A 131 -8.21 13.86 4.23
C SER A 131 -8.91 12.59 4.76
N ASP A 132 -9.62 11.87 3.90
CA ASP A 132 -10.01 10.46 4.09
C ASP A 132 -8.80 9.53 4.25
N HIS A 133 -7.62 9.98 3.80
CA HIS A 133 -6.34 9.37 4.13
C HIS A 133 -5.69 9.98 5.39
N CYS A 134 -4.71 9.28 5.95
CA CYS A 134 -3.75 9.82 6.91
C CYS A 134 -2.30 9.59 6.46
N PRO A 135 -1.34 10.41 6.92
CA PRO A 135 0.06 10.26 6.55
C PRO A 135 0.65 8.92 6.98
N VAL A 136 1.49 8.37 6.12
CA VAL A 136 2.47 7.33 6.45
C VAL A 136 3.83 8.02 6.52
N LEU A 137 4.60 7.71 7.55
CA LEU A 137 5.94 8.22 7.77
C LEU A 137 6.91 7.06 7.60
N VAL A 138 8.02 7.30 6.89
CA VAL A 138 9.22 6.45 6.92
C VAL A 138 10.42 7.32 7.26
N GLU A 139 11.24 6.86 8.20
CA GLU A 139 12.51 7.50 8.55
C GLU A 139 13.67 6.63 8.08
N VAL A 140 14.67 7.25 7.43
CA VAL A 140 15.83 6.56 6.87
C VAL A 140 17.15 7.23 7.26
N ASN A 141 18.22 6.43 7.28
CA ASN A 141 19.60 6.91 7.32
C ASN A 141 20.07 7.32 5.92
N PHE A 142 20.88 8.36 5.86
CA PHE A 142 21.59 8.80 4.66
C PHE A 142 23.09 8.76 4.90
#